data_AF-A0A2A4ERQ6-F1
#
_entry.id   AF-A0A2A4ERQ6-F1
#
_cell.length_a   1.000
_cell.length_b   1.000
_cell.length_c   1.000
_cell.angle_alpha   90.00
_cell.angle_beta   90.00
_cell.angle_gamma   90.00
#
_symmetry.space_group_name_H-M   'P 1'
#
loop_
_entity.id
_entity.type
_entity.pdbx_description
1 polymer ?
#
loop_
_entity_poly.entity_id
_entity_poly.type
_entity_poly.pdbx_seq_one_letter_code
_entity_poly.pdbx_strand_id
1 'polypeptide(L)' 'MNHQQLEKDIEHLEHVMPRISAADRIPLSYWRTRVNSVLAAMLVPSQASRVKRLNEALRVLEARGN' A
#
# COMPACT_ATOMS: atom_id res chain seq x y z
N MET A 1 11.40 -11.52 -1.31
CA MET A 1 11.55 -10.21 -1.96
C MET A 1 12.92 -9.65 -1.63
N ASN A 2 13.64 -9.10 -2.60
CA ASN A 2 14.91 -8.41 -2.34
C ASN A 2 14.61 -7.06 -1.64
N HIS A 3 15.47 -6.59 -0.74
CA HIS A 3 15.23 -5.38 0.06
C HIS A 3 15.04 -4.14 -0.83
N GLN A 4 15.77 -4.06 -1.94
CA GLN A 4 15.63 -3.00 -2.93
C GLN A 4 14.30 -3.05 -3.70
N GLN A 5 13.75 -4.24 -3.91
CA GLN A 5 12.45 -4.38 -4.56
C GLN A 5 11.32 -3.99 -3.61
N LEU A 6 11.47 -4.32 -2.32
CA LEU A 6 10.54 -3.91 -1.28
C LEU A 6 10.47 -2.40 -1.14
N GLU A 7 11.63 -1.73 -1.14
CA GLU A 7 11.68 -0.28 -1.08
C GLU A 7 10.96 0.37 -2.28
N LYS A 8 11.23 -0.11 -3.50
CA LYS A 8 10.55 0.37 -4.71
C LYS A 8 9.04 0.13 -4.67
N ASP A 9 8.62 -1.02 -4.15
CA ASP A 9 7.21 -1.33 -3.99
C ASP A 9 6.53 -0.39 -2.99
N ILE A 10 7.20 -0.05 -1.88
CA ILE A 10 6.71 0.91 -0.89
C ILE A 10 6.61 2.32 -1.52
N GLU A 11 7.66 2.78 -2.20
CA GLU A 11 7.65 4.07 -2.91
C GLU A 11 6.55 4.16 -3.96
N HIS A 12 6.36 3.08 -4.73
CA HIS A 12 5.29 3.00 -5.72
C HIS A 12 3.91 3.11 -5.05
N LEU A 13 3.69 2.38 -3.95
CA LEU A 13 2.45 2.45 -3.18
C LEU A 13 2.21 3.86 -2.63
N GLU A 14 3.24 4.52 -2.08
CA GLU A 14 3.14 5.91 -1.61
C GLU A 14 2.77 6.89 -2.73
N HIS A 15 3.25 6.64 -3.95
CA HIS A 15 2.95 7.49 -5.09
C HIS A 15 1.55 7.25 -5.68
N VAL A 16 1.10 5.99 -5.70
CA VAL A 16 -0.19 5.64 -6.33
C VAL A 16 -1.36 5.84 -5.37
N MET A 17 -1.23 5.51 -4.07
CA MET A 17 -2.35 5.57 -3.11
C MET A 17 -3.10 6.92 -3.10
N PRO A 18 -2.44 8.09 -3.07
CA PRO A 18 -3.13 9.38 -3.08
C PRO A 18 -3.87 9.67 -4.38
N ARG A 19 -3.52 8.98 -5.47
CA ARG A 19 -4.16 9.10 -6.78
C ARG A 19 -5.28 8.08 -6.99
N ILE A 20 -5.37 7.06 -6.14
CA ILE A 20 -6.43 6.06 -6.21
C ILE A 20 -7.76 6.75 -5.90
N SER A 21 -8.63 6.78 -6.89
CA SER A 21 -10.02 7.19 -6.76
C SER A 21 -10.91 5.94 -6.67
N ALA A 22 -12.10 6.07 -6.07
CA ALA A 22 -13.10 4.99 -6.08
C ALA A 22 -13.53 4.60 -7.51
N ALA A 23 -13.27 5.46 -8.51
CA ALA A 23 -13.52 5.21 -9.92
C ALA A 23 -12.33 4.57 -10.67
N ASP A 24 -11.25 4.18 -9.96
CA ASP A 24 -10.11 3.57 -10.62
C ASP A 24 -10.42 2.20 -11.21
N ARG A 25 -9.70 1.87 -12.28
CA ARG A 25 -9.81 0.58 -12.98
C ARG A 25 -9.34 -0.61 -12.14
N ILE A 26 -8.57 -0.35 -11.09
CA ILE A 26 -7.97 -1.38 -10.24
C ILE A 26 -8.76 -1.45 -8.93
N PRO A 27 -9.37 -2.60 -8.59
CA PRO A 27 -10.20 -2.71 -7.40
C PRO A 27 -9.37 -2.54 -6.12
N LEU A 28 -9.98 -1.97 -5.07
CA LEU A 28 -9.31 -1.80 -3.77
C LEU A 28 -8.80 -3.12 -3.18
N SER A 29 -9.46 -4.25 -3.48
CA SER A 29 -9.00 -5.60 -3.10
C SER A 29 -7.63 -5.98 -3.66
N TYR A 30 -7.28 -5.50 -4.86
CA TYR A 30 -5.94 -5.69 -5.43
C TYR A 30 -4.89 -4.92 -4.60
N TRP A 31 -5.17 -3.65 -4.30
CA TRP A 31 -4.29 -2.83 -3.47
C TRP A 31 -4.14 -3.39 -2.05
N ARG A 32 -5.22 -3.93 -1.48
CA ARG A 32 -5.22 -4.63 -0.20
C ARG A 32 -4.29 -5.83 -0.20
N THR A 33 -4.38 -6.65 -1.24
CA THR A 33 -3.48 -7.79 -1.43
C THR A 33 -2.02 -7.34 -1.51
N ARG A 34 -1.72 -6.28 -2.27
CA ARG A 34 -0.35 -5.74 -2.39
C ARG A 34 0.21 -5.20 -1.07
N VAL A 35 -0.57 -4.42 -0.31
CA VAL A 35 -0.17 -3.91 1.01
C VAL A 35 0.09 -5.07 1.98
N ASN A 36 -0.75 -6.11 1.97
CA ASN A 36 -0.54 -7.30 2.80
C ASN A 36 0.75 -8.05 2.44
N SER A 37 1.10 -8.16 1.16
CA SER A 37 2.36 -8.77 0.73
C SER A 37 3.58 -8.00 1.24
N VAL A 38 3.51 -6.66 1.27
CA VAL A 38 4.58 -5.81 1.82
C VAL A 38 4.64 -5.92 3.35
N LEU A 39 3.49 -5.97 4.04
CA LEU A 39 3.40 -6.18 5.49
C LEU A 39 3.96 -7.53 5.93
N ALA A 40 3.84 -8.57 5.09
CA ALA A 40 4.35 -9.90 5.37
C ALA A 40 5.88 -10.03 5.16
N ALA A 41 6.54 -9.03 4.57
CA ALA A 41 7.98 -9.02 4.38
C ALA A 41 8.73 -8.62 5.66
N MET A 42 10.04 -8.92 5.73
CA MET A 42 10.90 -8.38 6.78
C MET A 42 11.16 -6.89 6.53
N LEU A 43 10.47 -6.04 7.30
CA LEU A 43 10.54 -4.60 7.21
C LEU A 43 11.51 -4.03 8.26
N VAL A 44 12.34 -3.08 7.86
CA VAL A 44 13.07 -2.25 8.83
C VAL A 44 12.12 -1.20 9.46
N PRO A 45 12.45 -0.61 10.63
CA PRO A 45 11.53 0.29 11.34
C PRO A 45 11.02 1.49 10.51
N SER A 46 11.86 2.02 9.62
CA SER A 46 11.48 3.09 8.68
C SER A 46 10.43 2.63 7.67
N GLN A 47 10.62 1.44 7.08
CA GLN A 47 9.67 0.81 6.16
C GLN A 47 8.36 0.48 6.87
N ALA A 48 8.41 -0.09 8.07
CA ALA A 48 7.22 -0.45 8.84
C ALA A 48 6.32 0.78 9.12
N SER A 49 6.93 1.92 9.47
CA SER A 49 6.20 3.17 9.69
C SER A 49 5.49 3.68 8.42
N ARG A 50 6.15 3.56 7.27
CA ARG A 50 5.59 3.95 5.96
C ARG A 50 4.44 3.03 5.54
N VAL A 51 4.65 1.73 5.64
CA VAL A 51 3.64 0.71 5.29
C VAL A 51 2.41 0.82 6.19
N LYS A 52 2.58 1.21 7.46
CA LYS A 52 1.46 1.49 8.37
C LYS A 52 0.59 2.65 7.87
N ARG A 53 1.20 3.76 7.40
CA ARG A 53 0.48 4.89 6.79
C ARG A 53 -0.25 4.50 5.51
N LEU A 54 0.40 3.69 4.67
CA LEU A 54 -0.20 3.13 3.46
C LEU A 54 -1.44 2.29 3.77
N ASN A 55 -1.37 1.44 4.79
CA ASN A 55 -2.50 0.62 5.22
C ASN A 55 -3.65 1.46 5.79
N GLU A 56 -3.35 2.55 6.50
CA GLU A 56 -4.37 3.49 6.99
C GLU A 56 -5.05 4.25 5.85
N ALA A 57 -4.27 4.77 4.89
CA ALA A 57 -4.80 5.43 3.70
C ALA A 57 -5.71 4.50 2.89
N LEU A 58 -5.32 3.22 2.73
CA LEU A 58 -6.15 2.24 2.06
C LEU A 58 -7.47 1.98 2.80
N ARG A 59 -7.45 1.87 4.14
CA ARG A 59 -8.68 1.73 4.93
C ARG A 59 -9.63 2.92 4.75
N VAL A 60 -9.09 4.14 4.66
CA VAL A 60 -9.88 5.34 4.40
C VAL A 60 -10.50 5.29 3.00
N LEU A 61 -9.76 4.81 1.98
CA LEU A 61 -10.30 4.62 0.64
C LEU A 61 -11.40 3.54 0.60
N GLU A 62 -11.19 2.41 1.28
CA GLU A 62 -12.18 1.33 1.41
C GLU A 62 -13.47 1.84 2.08
N ALA A 63 -13.36 2.68 3.10
CA ALA A 63 -14.52 3.29 3.77
C ALA A 63 -15.24 4.36 2.92
N ARG A 64 -14.60 4.91 1.87
CA ARG A 64 -15.20 5.89 0.95
C ARG A 64 -15.84 5.23 -0.27
N GLY A 65 -15.38 4.04 -0.65
CA GLY A 65 -15.86 3.30 -1.82
C GLY A 65 -16.96 2.29 -1.53
N ASN A 66 -17.38 2.16 -0.26
CA ASN A 66 -18.48 1.33 0.22
C ASN A 66 -19.62 2.21 0.73
#